data_AF-A0A3A4JS93-F1
#
_entry.id   AF-A0A3A4JS93-F1
#
_cell.length_a   1.000
_cell.length_b   1.000
_cell.length_c   1.000
_cell.angle_alpha   90.00
_cell.angle_beta   90.00
_cell.angle_gamma   90.00
#
_symmetry.space_group_name_H-M   'P 1'
#
loop_
_entity.id
_entity.type
_entity.pdbx_description
1 polymer ?
#
loop_
_entity_poly.entity_id
_entity_poly.type
_entity_poly.pdbx_seq_one_letter_code
_entity_poly.pdbx_strand_id
1 'polypeptide(L)'
;MKADIKIGFNCNNFCKFCVQGDKRKAYGSRDTGIIKNEMEKARTSCRDIVFTGGEPTLHKDFFQFVAFAKALNFNTIQIQSNGRFFSYSEFCKKAIKCGANEFSPALHGSTPHMHDYLTSSPGSFKQTVDGIINLKKLGQTVITNTVITKSNFAYLPSIADLLIRLGVDQFQFAFPHPLGSAKDNFDSIVPRMSLVEPFVKMALEKGISAGKRVMTEAIPYCFMRGYEDYIAERILPETKIYDVNGVIENFGLVRKKEGKSKSTNCPKCRYYAVCEGPWREYPQKFGWDEFKPVRKGFVLNNKGSVSTVSIFTDISNLLIKHFGLKFLKEKVDRITNILFTDFKESWLKDNQKFDFSISASDSNARSLRFSYNDFGEKKEFKNKLLKIFQLFGDAYSINQINELLCVMIPFGNKQQTTIGLVWFSKENYPKIKVYFEELVHSFTQSEIRIFLQRICKVLKIDYKKLQINSRAIIGAICVDFLPKKNINLKVYCIHKKVNEKTFLKFLRKNGLNAARKLLKSILNKGESKLKVFYYITKRFQENGCINSIKLYKIYEISQIKDSNQVTPEIRNILINSNDKAANEVFSEICSLCALKGRKVFPVIAAIDHARGSQKADVYFTVKW
;
A
#
# COMPACT_ATOMS: atom_id res chain seq x y z
N MET A 1 -6.34 29.92 -15.62
CA MET A 1 -5.30 29.51 -16.59
C MET A 1 -3.97 30.15 -16.19
N LYS A 2 -2.86 29.47 -16.49
CA LYS A 2 -1.49 29.94 -16.28
C LYS A 2 -0.86 30.31 -17.62
N ALA A 3 -0.06 31.38 -17.66
CA ALA A 3 0.72 31.76 -18.83
C ALA A 3 2.16 31.27 -18.68
N ASP A 4 2.68 30.54 -19.66
CA ASP A 4 4.10 30.22 -19.78
C ASP A 4 4.70 31.12 -20.86
N ILE A 5 5.52 32.08 -20.44
CA ILE A 5 6.20 33.02 -21.33
C ILE A 5 7.66 32.59 -21.48
N LYS A 6 8.03 32.11 -22.67
CA LYS A 6 9.44 31.86 -22.99
C LYS A 6 10.11 33.19 -23.29
N ILE A 7 11.04 33.63 -22.46
CA ILE A 7 11.67 34.96 -22.65
C ILE A 7 12.93 34.94 -23.51
N GLY A 8 13.43 33.75 -23.83
CA GLY A 8 14.63 33.56 -24.67
C GLY A 8 15.07 32.10 -24.66
N PHE A 9 16.10 31.77 -25.45
CA PHE A 9 16.61 30.40 -25.57
C PHE A 9 18.09 30.24 -25.20
N ASN A 10 18.74 31.34 -24.78
CA ASN A 10 20.08 31.29 -24.17
C ASN A 10 20.02 30.55 -22.83
N CYS A 11 21.01 29.68 -22.56
CA CYS A 11 21.13 28.96 -21.30
C CYS A 11 22.61 28.72 -20.97
N ASN A 12 22.95 28.88 -19.69
CA ASN A 12 24.27 28.56 -19.15
C ASN A 12 24.42 27.07 -18.77
N ASN A 13 23.38 26.26 -18.95
CA ASN A 13 23.45 24.80 -18.94
C ASN A 13 23.34 24.21 -20.35
N PHE A 14 23.92 23.03 -20.54
CA PHE A 14 23.92 22.26 -21.79
C PHE A 14 23.33 20.86 -21.52
N CYS A 15 22.13 20.84 -20.94
CA CYS A 15 21.50 19.61 -20.48
C CYS A 15 21.30 18.59 -21.61
N LYS A 16 21.76 17.37 -21.39
CA LYS A 16 21.67 16.27 -22.37
C LYS A 16 20.23 15.85 -22.68
N PHE A 17 19.30 16.19 -21.81
CA PHE A 17 17.86 15.89 -21.89
C PHE A 17 17.00 17.12 -22.23
N CYS A 18 17.59 18.23 -22.68
CA CYS A 18 16.83 19.46 -22.94
C CYS A 18 15.86 19.29 -24.12
N VAL A 19 14.56 19.46 -23.86
CA VAL A 19 13.50 19.38 -24.88
C VAL A 19 13.56 20.54 -25.90
N GLN A 20 14.22 21.64 -25.55
CA GLN A 20 14.40 22.84 -26.39
C GLN A 20 15.87 22.99 -26.88
N GLY A 21 16.67 21.94 -26.79
CA GLY A 21 18.13 22.00 -27.01
C GLY A 21 18.55 22.34 -28.44
N ASP A 22 17.63 22.22 -29.39
CA ASP A 22 17.70 22.65 -30.78
C ASP A 22 17.39 24.16 -30.93
N LYS A 23 16.38 24.67 -30.22
CA LYS A 23 15.99 26.09 -30.30
C LYS A 23 17.08 27.06 -29.90
N ARG A 24 17.96 26.70 -28.95
CA ARG A 24 19.11 27.52 -28.57
C ARG A 24 20.13 27.76 -29.70
N LYS A 25 20.13 26.90 -30.73
CA LYS A 25 21.02 27.05 -31.90
C LYS A 25 20.42 28.01 -32.93
N ALA A 26 19.09 28.11 -32.94
CA ALA A 26 18.34 28.91 -33.91
C ALA A 26 17.92 30.28 -33.37
N TYR A 27 17.74 30.42 -32.05
CA TYR A 27 17.17 31.61 -31.43
C TYR A 27 17.98 32.05 -30.20
N GLY A 28 18.01 33.37 -29.97
CA GLY A 28 18.65 33.99 -28.81
C GLY A 28 17.66 34.48 -27.76
N SER A 29 17.93 35.65 -27.17
CA SER A 29 16.96 36.36 -26.33
C SER A 29 15.84 36.95 -27.18
N ARG A 30 14.59 36.93 -26.69
CA ARG A 30 13.47 37.53 -27.41
C ARG A 30 13.39 39.03 -27.11
N ASP A 31 12.75 39.78 -27.99
CA ASP A 31 12.57 41.21 -27.80
C ASP A 31 11.68 41.55 -26.60
N THR A 32 12.06 42.60 -25.87
CA THR A 32 11.39 43.06 -24.64
C THR A 32 10.00 43.59 -24.91
N GLY A 33 9.78 44.30 -26.02
CA GLY A 33 8.46 44.80 -26.42
C GLY A 33 7.51 43.67 -26.77
N ILE A 34 7.97 42.67 -27.52
CA ILE A 34 7.19 41.48 -27.85
C ILE A 34 6.74 40.76 -26.57
N ILE A 35 7.66 40.49 -25.64
CA ILE A 35 7.34 39.81 -24.38
C ILE A 35 6.31 40.60 -23.57
N LYS A 36 6.46 41.92 -23.43
CA LYS A 36 5.50 42.75 -22.67
C LYS A 36 4.10 42.71 -23.28
N ASN A 37 3.98 42.83 -24.60
CA ASN A 37 2.72 42.70 -25.31
C ASN A 37 2.07 41.31 -25.09
N GLU A 38 2.87 40.24 -25.09
CA GLU A 38 2.39 38.89 -24.78
C GLU A 38 1.90 38.77 -23.33
N MET A 39 2.57 39.41 -22.37
CA MET A 39 2.16 39.42 -20.97
C MET A 39 0.83 40.17 -20.76
N GLU A 40 0.62 41.30 -21.43
CA GLU A 40 -0.64 42.03 -21.40
C GLU A 40 -1.78 41.18 -21.97
N LYS A 41 -1.56 40.57 -23.14
CA LYS A 41 -2.51 39.61 -23.74
C LYS A 41 -2.77 38.43 -22.81
N ALA A 42 -1.74 37.85 -22.22
CA ALA A 42 -1.87 36.74 -21.28
C ALA A 42 -2.72 37.13 -20.07
N ARG A 43 -2.56 38.34 -19.54
CA ARG A 43 -3.27 38.78 -18.35
C ARG A 43 -4.79 38.84 -18.52
N THR A 44 -5.29 39.00 -19.75
CA THR A 44 -6.74 38.97 -20.06
C THR A 44 -7.41 37.64 -19.72
N SER A 45 -6.66 36.54 -19.68
CA SER A 45 -7.18 35.17 -19.52
C SER A 45 -6.44 34.32 -18.49
N CYS A 46 -5.23 34.73 -18.09
CA CYS A 46 -4.39 34.06 -17.11
C CYS A 46 -4.30 34.87 -15.81
N ARG A 47 -4.30 34.15 -14.69
CA ARG A 47 -4.13 34.72 -13.34
C ARG A 47 -2.72 34.54 -12.80
N ASP A 48 -2.01 33.55 -13.34
CA ASP A 48 -0.65 33.19 -12.97
C ASP A 48 0.25 33.24 -14.20
N ILE A 49 1.53 33.53 -13.98
CA ILE A 49 2.56 33.58 -15.03
C ILE A 49 3.80 32.80 -14.58
N VAL A 50 4.41 32.07 -15.51
CA VAL A 50 5.75 31.50 -15.36
C VAL A 50 6.65 32.03 -16.46
N PHE A 51 7.85 32.44 -16.07
CA PHE A 51 8.92 32.74 -17.01
C PHE A 51 9.77 31.48 -17.25
N THR A 52 9.87 31.07 -18.52
CA THR A 52 10.64 29.90 -18.97
C THR A 52 11.50 30.24 -20.21
N GLY A 53 11.99 29.21 -20.92
CA GLY A 53 12.71 29.35 -22.18
C GLY A 53 13.96 28.46 -22.20
N GLY A 54 15.11 29.08 -22.43
CA GLY A 54 16.41 28.61 -21.96
C GLY A 54 16.52 28.87 -20.47
N GLU A 55 17.38 29.80 -20.07
CA GLU A 55 17.50 30.27 -18.68
C GLU A 55 16.98 31.71 -18.56
N PRO A 56 15.81 31.94 -17.95
CA PRO A 56 15.21 33.27 -17.83
C PRO A 56 16.12 34.30 -17.16
N THR A 57 16.89 33.87 -16.16
CA THR A 57 17.75 34.78 -15.39
C THR A 57 18.91 35.39 -16.20
N LEU A 58 19.17 34.87 -17.41
CA LEU A 58 20.15 35.45 -18.35
C LEU A 58 19.61 36.60 -19.19
N HIS A 59 18.29 36.81 -19.24
CA HIS A 59 17.74 37.89 -20.03
C HIS A 59 18.10 39.25 -19.41
N LYS A 60 18.65 40.18 -20.20
CA LYS A 60 19.07 41.52 -19.71
C LYS A 60 17.96 42.28 -18.97
N ASP A 61 16.72 42.10 -19.43
CA ASP A 61 15.52 42.75 -18.89
C ASP A 61 14.72 41.85 -17.92
N PHE A 62 15.30 40.76 -17.41
CA PHE A 62 14.62 39.80 -16.51
C PHE A 62 13.87 40.49 -15.36
N PHE A 63 14.52 41.39 -14.63
CA PHE A 63 13.89 42.10 -13.50
C PHE A 63 12.75 43.02 -13.95
N GLN A 64 12.83 43.59 -15.16
CA GLN A 64 11.75 44.41 -15.72
C GLN A 64 10.52 43.54 -16.01
N PHE A 65 10.70 42.34 -16.53
CA PHE A 65 9.57 41.42 -16.77
C PHE A 65 8.89 41.01 -15.47
N VAL A 66 9.65 40.68 -14.43
CA VAL A 66 9.09 40.35 -13.11
C VAL A 66 8.30 41.54 -12.52
N ALA A 67 8.87 42.75 -12.57
CA ALA A 67 8.20 43.95 -12.10
C ALA A 67 6.94 44.28 -12.92
N PHE A 68 7.00 44.08 -14.24
CA PHE A 68 5.87 44.29 -15.12
C PHE A 68 4.74 43.28 -14.89
N ALA A 69 5.07 42.00 -14.65
CA ALA A 69 4.09 40.99 -14.24
C ALA A 69 3.38 41.37 -12.94
N LYS A 70 4.11 41.91 -11.96
CA LYS A 70 3.52 42.41 -10.72
C LYS A 70 2.59 43.59 -10.98
N ALA A 71 2.99 44.55 -11.81
CA ALA A 71 2.16 45.70 -12.20
C ALA A 71 0.88 45.28 -12.94
N LEU A 72 0.94 44.21 -13.73
CA LEU A 72 -0.22 43.60 -14.38
C LEU A 72 -1.11 42.79 -13.42
N ASN A 73 -0.79 42.74 -12.12
CA ASN A 73 -1.56 42.01 -11.11
C ASN A 73 -1.69 40.51 -11.41
N PHE A 74 -0.60 39.84 -11.80
CA PHE A 74 -0.52 38.38 -11.75
C PHE A 74 -0.38 37.92 -10.28
N ASN A 75 -1.10 36.86 -9.90
CA ASN A 75 -1.10 36.33 -8.54
C ASN A 75 0.21 35.58 -8.23
N THR A 76 0.51 34.57 -9.05
CA THR A 76 1.76 33.83 -8.98
C THR A 76 2.68 34.28 -10.11
N ILE A 77 3.89 34.68 -9.76
CA ILE A 77 4.97 35.03 -10.69
C ILE A 77 6.10 34.03 -10.46
N GLN A 78 6.02 32.93 -11.20
CA GLN A 78 6.92 31.79 -11.06
C GLN A 78 8.16 31.96 -11.95
N ILE A 79 9.34 31.65 -11.39
CA ILE A 79 10.60 31.60 -12.16
C ILE A 79 11.03 30.14 -12.34
N GLN A 80 10.89 29.56 -13.54
CA GLN A 80 11.42 28.23 -13.85
C GLN A 80 12.84 28.36 -14.38
N SER A 81 13.80 27.82 -13.63
CA SER A 81 15.23 28.10 -13.83
C SER A 81 16.08 26.87 -13.55
N ASN A 82 17.30 26.83 -14.08
CA ASN A 82 18.33 25.89 -13.63
C ASN A 82 18.84 26.22 -12.21
N GLY A 83 18.49 27.39 -11.67
CA GLY A 83 18.72 27.79 -10.28
C GLY A 83 20.10 28.40 -10.01
N ARG A 84 20.99 28.47 -11.01
CA ARG A 84 22.39 28.87 -10.78
C ARG A 84 22.54 30.32 -10.33
N PHE A 85 21.78 31.25 -10.90
CA PHE A 85 21.80 32.66 -10.49
C PHE A 85 21.26 32.89 -9.08
N PHE A 86 20.46 31.95 -8.55
CA PHE A 86 19.98 32.06 -7.17
C PHE A 86 21.08 31.82 -6.13
N SER A 87 22.25 31.28 -6.53
CA SER A 87 23.42 31.22 -5.65
C SER A 87 23.90 32.60 -5.18
N TYR A 88 23.57 33.66 -5.92
CA TYR A 88 23.83 35.05 -5.54
C TYR A 88 22.64 35.61 -4.74
N SER A 89 22.80 35.73 -3.41
CA SER A 89 21.70 36.17 -2.53
C SER A 89 21.07 37.51 -2.93
N GLU A 90 21.87 38.48 -3.39
CA GLU A 90 21.37 39.78 -3.86
C GLU A 90 20.50 39.67 -5.11
N PHE A 91 20.77 38.70 -5.99
CA PHE A 91 19.92 38.40 -7.13
C PHE A 91 18.53 37.93 -6.65
N CYS A 92 18.49 37.01 -5.68
CA CYS A 92 17.24 36.53 -5.09
C CYS A 92 16.44 37.68 -4.46
N LYS A 93 17.07 38.51 -3.62
CA LYS A 93 16.42 39.67 -2.99
C LYS A 93 15.84 40.63 -4.03
N LYS A 94 16.59 40.90 -5.09
CA LYS A 94 16.13 41.78 -6.18
C LYS A 94 14.95 41.17 -6.94
N ALA A 95 14.99 39.88 -7.26
CA ALA A 95 13.88 39.18 -7.93
C ALA A 95 12.60 39.21 -7.09
N ILE A 96 12.71 38.94 -5.79
CA ILE A 96 11.59 39.00 -4.83
C ILE A 96 11.04 40.43 -4.73
N LYS A 97 11.92 41.44 -4.61
CA LYS A 97 11.51 42.85 -4.58
C LYS A 97 10.74 43.26 -5.83
N CYS A 98 11.16 42.79 -7.01
CA CYS A 98 10.45 43.02 -8.27
C CYS A 98 9.07 42.33 -8.31
N GLY A 99 8.88 41.21 -7.61
CA GLY A 99 7.58 40.55 -7.49
C GLY A 99 7.57 39.03 -7.64
N ALA A 100 8.71 38.40 -7.91
CA ALA A 100 8.77 36.94 -7.99
C ALA A 100 8.41 36.33 -6.62
N ASN A 101 7.51 35.35 -6.62
CA ASN A 101 6.98 34.76 -5.38
C ASN A 101 6.91 33.22 -5.40
N GLU A 102 7.29 32.58 -6.50
CA GLU A 102 7.47 31.13 -6.58
C GLU A 102 8.70 30.81 -7.43
N PHE A 103 9.56 29.92 -6.95
CA PHE A 103 10.83 29.61 -7.61
C PHE A 103 10.90 28.13 -7.94
N SER A 104 11.24 27.81 -9.18
CA SER A 104 11.34 26.44 -9.67
C SER A 104 12.75 26.07 -10.17
N PRO A 105 13.77 26.01 -9.28
CA PRO A 105 15.10 25.52 -9.63
C PRO A 105 15.08 24.01 -9.96
N ALA A 106 15.73 23.63 -11.06
CA ALA A 106 15.79 22.24 -11.52
C ALA A 106 17.02 21.50 -10.96
N LEU A 107 16.81 20.41 -10.20
CA LEU A 107 17.87 19.58 -9.63
C LEU A 107 17.77 18.15 -10.18
N HIS A 108 18.83 17.67 -10.85
CA HIS A 108 18.79 16.41 -11.61
C HIS A 108 19.61 15.25 -11.04
N GLY A 109 20.38 15.47 -9.97
CA GLY A 109 21.24 14.47 -9.37
C GLY A 109 21.38 14.68 -7.87
N SER A 110 21.69 13.61 -7.14
CA SER A 110 21.94 13.65 -5.69
C SER A 110 23.37 14.04 -5.34
N THR A 111 24.26 14.08 -6.33
CA THR A 111 25.68 14.41 -6.18
C THR A 111 26.13 15.43 -7.23
N PRO A 112 27.22 16.18 -6.98
CA PRO A 112 27.79 17.11 -7.95
C PRO A 112 28.10 16.44 -9.29
N HIS A 113 28.81 15.32 -9.28
CA HIS A 113 29.19 14.58 -10.48
C HIS A 113 27.97 14.21 -11.35
N MET A 114 26.91 13.68 -10.73
CA MET A 114 25.71 13.26 -11.47
C MET A 114 24.97 14.43 -12.10
N HIS A 115 24.74 15.48 -11.32
CA HIS A 115 24.00 16.64 -11.81
C HIS A 115 24.80 17.38 -12.89
N ASP A 116 26.10 17.63 -12.66
CA ASP A 116 26.96 18.35 -13.60
C ASP A 116 27.16 17.56 -14.91
N TYR A 117 27.22 16.23 -14.84
CA TYR A 117 27.23 15.38 -16.04
C TYR A 117 25.95 15.52 -16.86
N LEU A 118 24.80 15.56 -16.20
CA LEU A 118 23.48 15.65 -16.82
C LEU A 118 23.23 17.04 -17.44
N THR A 119 23.70 18.10 -16.78
CA THR A 119 23.63 19.49 -17.25
C THR A 119 24.76 19.88 -18.18
N SER A 120 25.78 19.02 -18.33
CA SER A 120 27.05 19.30 -19.01
C SER A 120 27.63 20.66 -18.58
N SER A 121 27.64 20.93 -17.29
CA SER A 121 28.02 22.24 -16.74
C SER A 121 28.67 22.09 -15.36
N PRO A 122 30.00 22.06 -15.28
CA PRO A 122 30.72 21.94 -14.01
C PRO A 122 30.33 23.04 -13.02
N GLY A 123 30.16 22.66 -11.75
CA GLY A 123 29.76 23.54 -10.66
C GLY A 123 28.26 23.88 -10.64
N SER A 124 27.46 23.41 -11.60
CA SER A 124 26.03 23.72 -11.65
C SER A 124 25.28 23.15 -10.44
N PHE A 125 25.61 21.94 -9.97
CA PHE A 125 25.02 21.37 -8.76
C PHE A 125 25.18 22.29 -7.56
N LYS A 126 26.42 22.74 -7.30
CA LYS A 126 26.72 23.57 -6.14
C LYS A 126 25.93 24.87 -6.20
N GLN A 127 25.93 25.53 -7.36
CA GLN A 127 25.19 26.79 -7.54
C GLN A 127 23.67 26.60 -7.39
N THR A 128 23.10 25.53 -7.94
CA THR A 128 21.66 25.24 -7.80
C THR A 128 21.29 24.93 -6.36
N VAL A 129 22.11 24.15 -5.63
CA VAL A 129 21.89 23.84 -4.21
C VAL A 129 22.00 25.10 -3.35
N ASP A 130 23.05 25.90 -3.54
CA ASP A 130 23.22 27.19 -2.85
C ASP A 130 22.04 28.13 -3.16
N GLY A 131 21.53 28.09 -4.39
CA GLY A 131 20.34 28.83 -4.79
C GLY A 131 19.07 28.42 -4.06
N ILE A 132 18.81 27.11 -3.94
CA ILE A 132 17.69 26.60 -3.15
C ILE A 132 17.83 27.04 -1.69
N ILE A 133 19.02 26.92 -1.10
CA ILE A 133 19.28 27.34 0.28
C ILE A 133 18.99 28.84 0.47
N ASN A 134 19.48 29.69 -0.43
CA ASN A 134 19.24 31.14 -0.36
C ASN A 134 17.74 31.47 -0.43
N LEU A 135 17.00 30.85 -1.35
CA LEU A 135 15.56 31.08 -1.51
C LEU A 135 14.79 30.63 -0.27
N LYS A 136 15.12 29.47 0.31
CA LYS A 136 14.49 28.99 1.55
C LYS A 136 14.82 29.89 2.74
N LYS A 137 16.05 30.39 2.87
CA LYS A 137 16.43 31.38 3.90
C LYS A 137 15.64 32.69 3.77
N LEU A 138 15.25 33.07 2.56
CA LEU A 138 14.42 34.24 2.27
C LEU A 138 12.90 33.95 2.34
N GLY A 139 12.51 32.80 2.91
CA GLY A 139 11.11 32.43 3.14
C GLY A 139 10.32 32.14 1.87
N GLN A 140 10.98 31.91 0.73
CA GLN A 140 10.28 31.70 -0.54
C GLN A 140 9.79 30.28 -0.72
N THR A 141 8.70 30.15 -1.49
CA THR A 141 8.21 28.87 -2.00
C THR A 141 9.15 28.37 -3.08
N VAL A 142 9.73 27.19 -2.86
CA VAL A 142 10.60 26.49 -3.79
C VAL A 142 9.94 25.19 -4.18
N ILE A 143 9.69 25.07 -5.48
CA ILE A 143 9.29 23.81 -6.09
C ILE A 143 10.43 23.31 -6.98
N THR A 144 10.62 22.02 -7.16
CA THR A 144 11.70 21.52 -8.02
C THR A 144 11.20 20.50 -9.02
N ASN A 145 11.81 20.47 -10.19
CA ASN A 145 11.58 19.44 -11.19
C ASN A 145 12.88 18.67 -11.46
N THR A 146 12.79 17.35 -11.37
CA THR A 146 13.86 16.41 -11.71
C THR A 146 13.45 15.63 -12.95
N VAL A 147 14.12 15.86 -14.07
CA VAL A 147 13.99 15.00 -15.25
C VAL A 147 14.65 13.65 -14.98
N ILE A 148 13.88 12.58 -15.15
CA ILE A 148 14.33 11.20 -14.97
C ILE A 148 15.16 10.77 -16.18
N THR A 149 16.33 10.19 -15.97
CA THR A 149 17.25 9.76 -17.03
C THR A 149 17.84 8.40 -16.68
N LYS A 150 18.46 7.71 -17.66
CA LYS A 150 19.21 6.47 -17.41
C LYS A 150 20.26 6.62 -16.31
N SER A 151 20.87 7.79 -16.17
CA SER A 151 21.94 8.04 -15.20
C SER A 151 21.44 8.33 -13.78
N ASN A 152 20.17 8.72 -13.60
CA ASN A 152 19.67 9.12 -12.28
C ASN A 152 18.47 8.31 -11.76
N PHE A 153 17.80 7.48 -12.57
CA PHE A 153 16.54 6.86 -12.13
C PHE A 153 16.70 5.98 -10.89
N ALA A 154 17.83 5.27 -10.74
CA ALA A 154 18.11 4.45 -9.57
C ALA A 154 18.35 5.29 -8.29
N TYR A 155 18.66 6.57 -8.46
CA TYR A 155 19.01 7.52 -7.40
C TYR A 155 17.90 8.53 -7.09
N LEU A 156 16.72 8.39 -7.69
CA LEU A 156 15.56 9.23 -7.37
C LEU A 156 15.25 9.25 -5.85
N PRO A 157 15.35 8.13 -5.10
CA PRO A 157 15.17 8.18 -3.65
C PRO A 157 16.20 9.07 -2.93
N SER A 158 17.46 9.04 -3.36
CA SER A 158 18.52 9.90 -2.81
C SER A 158 18.35 11.36 -3.19
N ILE A 159 17.82 11.64 -4.39
CA ILE A 159 17.45 12.99 -4.82
C ILE A 159 16.31 13.51 -3.94
N ALA A 160 15.27 12.69 -3.69
CA ALA A 160 14.19 13.04 -2.78
C ALA A 160 14.71 13.38 -1.37
N ASP A 161 15.60 12.56 -0.81
CA ASP A 161 16.21 12.83 0.50
C ASP A 161 16.96 14.17 0.53
N LEU A 162 17.68 14.52 -0.56
CA LEU A 162 18.35 15.81 -0.69
C LEU A 162 17.35 16.96 -0.74
N LEU A 163 16.31 16.87 -1.56
CA LEU A 163 15.28 17.91 -1.68
C LEU A 163 14.54 18.15 -0.35
N ILE A 164 14.25 17.07 0.39
CA ILE A 164 13.67 17.14 1.74
C ILE A 164 14.61 17.90 2.69
N ARG A 165 15.91 17.54 2.72
CA ARG A 165 16.91 18.22 3.56
C ARG A 165 17.07 19.70 3.20
N LEU A 166 16.94 20.05 1.92
CA LEU A 166 17.02 21.43 1.46
C LEU A 166 15.76 22.25 1.77
N GLY A 167 14.71 21.64 2.34
CA GLY A 167 13.49 22.33 2.71
C GLY A 167 12.58 22.67 1.53
N VAL A 168 12.74 22.00 0.38
CA VAL A 168 11.87 22.18 -0.79
C VAL A 168 10.40 21.90 -0.42
N ASP A 169 9.48 22.71 -0.95
CA ASP A 169 8.05 22.65 -0.60
C ASP A 169 7.30 21.61 -1.46
N GLN A 170 7.70 21.52 -2.74
CA GLN A 170 7.17 20.54 -3.68
C GLN A 170 8.28 20.01 -4.59
N PHE A 171 8.30 18.70 -4.87
CA PHE A 171 9.17 18.17 -5.92
C PHE A 171 8.47 17.22 -6.88
N GLN A 172 8.81 17.36 -8.15
CA GLN A 172 8.27 16.60 -9.26
C GLN A 172 9.36 15.76 -9.92
N PHE A 173 9.01 14.52 -10.27
CA PHE A 173 9.83 13.65 -11.11
C PHE A 173 9.19 13.53 -12.50
N ALA A 174 9.79 14.17 -13.50
CA ALA A 174 9.26 14.22 -14.86
C ALA A 174 9.95 13.21 -15.77
N PHE A 175 9.18 12.41 -16.50
CA PHE A 175 9.71 11.56 -17.55
C PHE A 175 10.14 12.40 -18.77
N PRO A 176 11.30 12.13 -19.39
CA PRO A 176 11.86 12.99 -20.43
C PRO A 176 10.97 12.97 -21.67
N HIS A 177 10.70 14.15 -22.23
CA HIS A 177 10.07 14.32 -23.53
C HIS A 177 11.15 14.21 -24.61
N PRO A 178 11.15 13.17 -25.48
CA PRO A 178 12.25 12.94 -26.42
C PRO A 178 12.25 13.87 -27.65
N LEU A 179 12.39 15.17 -27.40
CA LEU A 179 12.63 16.23 -28.39
C LEU A 179 13.94 16.96 -28.06
N GLY A 180 14.40 17.83 -28.97
CA GLY A 180 15.66 18.56 -28.81
C GLY A 180 16.84 17.64 -28.48
N SER A 181 17.66 18.02 -27.51
CA SER A 181 18.81 17.22 -27.07
C SER A 181 18.40 15.86 -26.49
N ALA A 182 17.20 15.71 -25.92
CA ALA A 182 16.73 14.41 -25.44
C ALA A 182 16.47 13.42 -26.58
N LYS A 183 16.07 13.92 -27.75
CA LYS A 183 15.95 13.11 -28.98
C LYS A 183 17.31 12.67 -29.48
N ASP A 184 18.25 13.63 -29.59
CA ASP A 184 19.60 13.37 -30.09
C ASP A 184 20.35 12.37 -29.20
N ASN A 185 20.10 12.41 -27.89
CA ASN A 185 20.73 11.54 -26.89
C ASN A 185 19.82 10.41 -26.40
N PHE A 186 18.78 10.03 -27.17
CA PHE A 186 17.72 9.12 -26.71
C PHE A 186 18.26 7.88 -25.99
N ASP A 187 19.20 7.17 -26.64
CA ASP A 187 19.72 5.90 -26.13
C ASP A 187 20.56 6.04 -24.86
N SER A 188 21.16 7.19 -24.60
CA SER A 188 21.93 7.42 -23.37
C SER A 188 21.10 8.07 -22.26
N ILE A 189 19.97 8.70 -22.59
CA ILE A 189 19.19 9.52 -21.66
C ILE A 189 17.86 8.89 -21.26
N VAL A 190 17.10 8.34 -22.20
CA VAL A 190 15.71 7.93 -21.96
C VAL A 190 15.67 6.48 -21.42
N PRO A 191 15.32 6.25 -20.14
CA PRO A 191 15.25 4.90 -19.57
C PRO A 191 13.97 4.17 -20.00
N ARG A 192 13.92 2.84 -19.80
CA ARG A 192 12.65 2.10 -19.87
C ARG A 192 11.76 2.48 -18.67
N MET A 193 10.48 2.80 -18.87
CA MET A 193 9.57 3.17 -17.78
C MET A 193 9.43 2.06 -16.74
N SER A 194 9.45 0.80 -17.17
CA SER A 194 9.42 -0.36 -16.28
C SER A 194 10.61 -0.42 -15.30
N LEU A 195 11.78 0.11 -15.69
CA LEU A 195 12.94 0.22 -14.79
C LEU A 195 12.84 1.41 -13.85
N VAL A 196 12.18 2.49 -14.28
CA VAL A 196 11.96 3.70 -13.47
C VAL A 196 10.92 3.48 -12.37
N GLU A 197 9.85 2.74 -12.67
CA GLU A 197 8.68 2.53 -11.80
C GLU A 197 9.01 2.28 -10.32
N PRO A 198 9.86 1.30 -9.93
CA PRO A 198 10.12 1.04 -8.52
C PRO A 198 10.79 2.23 -7.82
N PHE A 199 11.76 2.87 -8.46
CA PHE A 199 12.54 3.95 -7.86
C PHE A 199 11.77 5.25 -7.75
N VAL A 200 10.94 5.58 -8.75
CA VAL A 200 10.10 6.77 -8.68
C VAL A 200 9.05 6.63 -7.57
N LYS A 201 8.48 5.42 -7.37
CA LYS A 201 7.56 5.16 -6.25
C LYS A 201 8.26 5.28 -4.90
N MET A 202 9.47 4.73 -4.75
CA MET A 202 10.28 4.91 -3.54
C MET A 202 10.59 6.39 -3.26
N ALA A 203 10.86 7.18 -4.30
CA ALA A 203 11.14 8.60 -4.18
C ALA A 203 9.89 9.42 -3.79
N LEU A 204 8.74 9.10 -4.38
CA LEU A 204 7.44 9.67 -3.95
C LEU A 204 7.19 9.36 -2.48
N GLU A 205 7.42 8.11 -2.05
CA GLU A 205 7.06 7.69 -0.70
C GLU A 205 7.91 8.33 0.39
N LYS A 206 9.17 8.68 0.07
CA LYS A 206 9.99 9.54 0.93
C LYS A 206 9.39 10.93 1.11
N GLY A 207 8.93 11.55 0.02
CA GLY A 207 8.30 12.86 0.10
C GLY A 207 6.96 12.84 0.84
N ILE A 208 6.12 11.83 0.58
CA ILE A 208 4.85 11.61 1.28
C ILE A 208 5.09 11.46 2.78
N SER A 209 6.04 10.60 3.16
CA SER A 209 6.40 10.36 4.57
C SER A 209 6.96 11.62 5.26
N ALA A 210 7.61 12.50 4.50
CA ALA A 210 8.13 13.78 4.98
C ALA A 210 7.10 14.93 4.93
N GLY A 211 5.84 14.66 4.58
CA GLY A 211 4.79 15.68 4.46
C GLY A 211 5.01 16.67 3.31
N LYS A 212 5.82 16.30 2.31
CA LYS A 212 6.10 17.13 1.14
C LYS A 212 5.09 16.87 0.02
N ARG A 213 4.77 17.90 -0.75
CA ARG A 213 3.97 17.73 -1.97
C ARG A 213 4.84 17.10 -3.04
N VAL A 214 4.42 15.95 -3.56
CA VAL A 214 5.16 15.22 -4.59
C VAL A 214 4.30 14.83 -5.75
N MET A 215 4.90 14.69 -6.93
CA MET A 215 4.21 14.22 -8.12
C MET A 215 5.16 13.65 -9.17
N THR A 216 4.58 12.92 -10.13
CA THR A 216 5.23 12.50 -11.36
C THR A 216 4.58 13.15 -12.55
N GLU A 217 5.37 13.50 -13.55
CA GLU A 217 4.89 13.99 -14.85
C GLU A 217 5.29 13.01 -15.96
N ALA A 218 4.41 12.82 -16.94
CA ALA A 218 4.62 12.01 -18.13
C ALA A 218 4.89 10.51 -17.87
N ILE A 219 4.49 10.02 -16.69
CA ILE A 219 4.47 8.58 -16.37
C ILE A 219 3.01 8.11 -16.39
N PRO A 220 2.63 7.22 -17.32
CA PRO A 220 1.24 6.76 -17.43
C PRO A 220 0.75 5.95 -16.24
N TYR A 221 -0.56 5.95 -16.01
CA TYR A 221 -1.23 5.20 -14.94
C TYR A 221 -0.87 3.71 -14.87
N CYS A 222 -0.50 3.07 -15.98
CA CYS A 222 -0.11 1.66 -15.96
C CYS A 222 1.18 1.38 -15.16
N PHE A 223 2.02 2.40 -14.93
CA PHE A 223 3.21 2.34 -14.08
C PHE A 223 2.98 2.97 -12.69
N MET A 224 1.94 3.78 -12.52
CA MET A 224 1.66 4.53 -11.27
C MET A 224 0.56 3.89 -10.41
N ARG A 225 0.44 2.57 -10.52
CA ARG A 225 -0.44 1.72 -9.72
C ARG A 225 -0.20 1.90 -8.21
N GLY A 226 -1.23 2.30 -7.47
CA GLY A 226 -1.18 2.62 -6.03
C GLY A 226 -0.70 4.05 -5.73
N TYR A 227 -0.34 4.81 -6.75
CA TYR A 227 0.20 6.16 -6.68
C TYR A 227 -0.53 7.09 -7.66
N GLU A 228 -1.78 6.76 -8.02
CA GLU A 228 -2.54 7.48 -9.04
C GLU A 228 -2.79 8.95 -8.69
N ASP A 229 -2.88 9.28 -7.40
CA ASP A 229 -3.08 10.66 -6.92
C ASP A 229 -1.84 11.55 -7.08
N TYR A 230 -0.68 10.96 -7.37
CA TYR A 230 0.58 11.67 -7.56
C TYR A 230 0.90 11.92 -9.04
N ILE A 231 -0.01 11.62 -9.97
CA ILE A 231 0.16 11.93 -11.39
C ILE A 231 -0.22 13.39 -11.64
N ALA A 232 0.76 14.22 -12.01
CA ALA A 232 0.61 15.67 -12.16
C ALA A 232 -0.49 16.03 -13.16
N GLU A 233 -0.66 15.27 -14.24
CA GLU A 233 -1.67 15.50 -15.28
C GLU A 233 -3.11 15.56 -14.78
N ARG A 234 -3.40 15.07 -13.57
CA ARG A 234 -4.71 15.19 -12.94
C ARG A 234 -5.03 16.60 -12.43
N ILE A 235 -4.00 17.36 -12.09
CA ILE A 235 -4.13 18.64 -11.37
C ILE A 235 -3.33 19.77 -12.03
N LEU A 236 -2.65 19.50 -13.13
CA LEU A 236 -1.93 20.53 -13.90
C LEU A 236 -2.91 21.59 -14.39
N PRO A 237 -2.63 22.88 -14.14
CA PRO A 237 -3.47 23.96 -14.62
C PRO A 237 -3.44 24.02 -16.15
N GLU A 238 -4.55 24.40 -16.75
CA GLU A 238 -4.54 24.80 -18.15
C GLU A 238 -3.51 25.91 -18.35
N THR A 239 -2.66 25.73 -19.36
CA THR A 239 -1.50 26.57 -19.60
C THR A 239 -1.51 27.07 -21.03
N LYS A 240 -1.41 28.39 -21.20
CA LYS A 240 -1.17 29.03 -22.49
C LYS A 240 0.33 29.30 -22.63
N ILE A 241 0.95 28.82 -23.72
CA ILE A 241 2.40 28.96 -23.94
C ILE A 241 2.66 30.02 -25.01
N TYR A 242 3.53 30.97 -24.72
CA TYR A 242 4.03 31.96 -25.67
C TYR A 242 5.48 31.60 -26.02
N ASP A 243 5.68 31.17 -27.26
CA ASP A 243 6.95 30.72 -27.82
C ASP A 243 7.32 31.58 -29.04
N VAL A 244 8.58 31.54 -29.48
CA VAL A 244 9.01 32.24 -30.71
C VAL A 244 8.30 31.71 -31.95
N ASN A 245 7.85 30.45 -31.92
CA ASN A 245 7.10 29.83 -33.01
C ASN A 245 5.58 30.10 -32.95
N GLY A 246 5.13 30.97 -32.04
CA GLY A 246 3.72 31.33 -31.88
C GLY A 246 3.14 30.98 -30.52
N VAL A 247 1.83 31.14 -30.40
CA VAL A 247 1.09 30.96 -29.14
C VAL A 247 0.32 29.64 -29.16
N ILE A 248 0.54 28.82 -28.15
CA ILE A 248 -0.25 27.61 -27.87
C ILE A 248 -1.32 28.00 -26.86
N GLU A 249 -2.56 28.14 -27.35
CA GLU A 249 -3.71 28.60 -26.55
C GLU A 249 -4.02 27.69 -25.36
N ASN A 250 -3.94 26.37 -25.54
CA ASN A 250 -4.15 25.39 -24.47
C ASN A 250 -3.19 24.21 -24.64
N PHE A 251 -2.09 24.24 -23.90
CA PHE A 251 -1.07 23.19 -23.95
C PHE A 251 -1.59 21.84 -23.44
N GLY A 252 -2.58 21.82 -22.54
CA GLY A 252 -3.22 20.58 -22.10
C GLY A 252 -3.90 19.85 -23.26
N LEU A 253 -4.56 20.58 -24.14
CA LEU A 253 -5.19 20.02 -25.35
C LEU A 253 -4.14 19.54 -26.36
N VAL A 254 -3.13 20.35 -26.65
CA VAL A 254 -2.02 19.96 -27.54
C VAL A 254 -1.33 18.71 -26.99
N ARG A 255 -1.03 18.65 -25.70
CA ARG A 255 -0.43 17.46 -25.09
C ARG A 255 -1.30 16.21 -25.25
N LYS A 256 -2.62 16.31 -25.04
CA LYS A 256 -3.56 15.18 -25.14
C LYS A 256 -3.80 14.71 -26.58
N LYS A 257 -3.83 15.63 -27.55
CA LYS A 257 -4.13 15.32 -28.97
C LYS A 257 -2.87 15.08 -29.79
N GLU A 258 -1.82 15.85 -29.53
CA GLU A 258 -0.63 15.99 -30.35
C GLU A 258 0.70 15.70 -29.62
N GLY A 259 0.74 15.63 -28.30
CA GLY A 259 2.00 15.32 -27.59
C GLY A 259 2.12 13.84 -27.23
N LYS A 260 1.03 13.28 -26.73
CA LYS A 260 0.99 11.94 -26.16
C LYS A 260 0.22 10.98 -27.03
N SER A 261 0.45 9.69 -26.83
CA SER A 261 -0.19 8.64 -27.61
C SER A 261 -0.72 7.51 -26.72
N LYS A 262 -1.63 6.71 -27.27
CA LYS A 262 -2.19 5.53 -26.61
C LYS A 262 -2.07 4.33 -27.55
N SER A 263 -1.79 3.15 -27.00
CA SER A 263 -1.75 1.92 -27.78
C SER A 263 -3.16 1.41 -28.11
N THR A 264 -3.24 0.47 -29.05
CA THR A 264 -4.46 -0.29 -29.38
C THR A 264 -5.02 -1.07 -28.19
N ASN A 265 -4.21 -1.32 -27.15
CA ASN A 265 -4.65 -1.98 -25.93
C ASN A 265 -5.17 -1.00 -24.87
N CYS A 266 -4.89 0.30 -24.97
CA CYS A 266 -5.34 1.31 -24.01
C CYS A 266 -6.86 1.39 -23.82
N PRO A 267 -7.73 1.19 -24.82
CA PRO A 267 -9.19 1.14 -24.62
C PRO A 267 -9.64 0.10 -23.59
N LYS A 268 -8.84 -0.95 -23.34
CA LYS A 268 -9.09 -1.98 -22.31
C LYS A 268 -8.76 -1.51 -20.87
N CYS A 269 -8.25 -0.29 -20.71
CA CYS A 269 -7.78 0.26 -19.43
C CYS A 269 -8.90 1.04 -18.71
N ARG A 270 -9.07 0.85 -17.40
CA ARG A 270 -9.96 1.63 -16.52
C ARG A 270 -9.62 3.11 -16.49
N TYR A 271 -8.34 3.44 -16.70
CA TYR A 271 -7.86 4.81 -16.75
C TYR A 271 -7.87 5.37 -18.17
N TYR A 272 -8.45 4.68 -19.15
CA TYR A 272 -8.44 5.11 -20.55
C TYR A 272 -8.93 6.54 -20.74
N ALA A 273 -9.99 6.93 -20.03
CA ALA A 273 -10.58 8.27 -20.15
C ALA A 273 -9.68 9.39 -19.60
N VAL A 274 -8.90 9.12 -18.55
CA VAL A 274 -8.13 10.15 -17.80
C VAL A 274 -6.62 10.09 -18.05
N CYS A 275 -6.10 8.93 -18.43
CA CYS A 275 -4.70 8.77 -18.79
C CYS A 275 -4.44 9.43 -20.13
N GLU A 276 -3.38 10.21 -20.24
CA GLU A 276 -2.98 10.83 -21.52
C GLU A 276 -2.04 9.92 -22.33
N GLY A 277 -1.43 8.90 -21.69
CA GLY A 277 -0.40 8.06 -22.29
C GLY A 277 1.02 8.65 -22.15
N PRO A 278 2.07 7.97 -22.66
CA PRO A 278 3.44 8.52 -22.71
C PRO A 278 3.57 9.58 -23.80
N TRP A 279 4.68 10.33 -23.80
CA TRP A 279 5.13 11.08 -24.98
C TRP A 279 5.23 10.17 -26.20
N ARG A 280 4.75 10.61 -27.36
CA ARG A 280 4.59 9.75 -28.55
C ARG A 280 5.90 9.19 -29.09
N GLU A 281 7.01 9.90 -28.91
CA GLU A 281 8.34 9.53 -29.36
C GLU A 281 8.87 8.32 -28.60
N TYR A 282 8.42 8.13 -27.36
CA TYR A 282 8.83 7.00 -26.52
C TYR A 282 8.42 5.65 -27.12
N PRO A 283 7.12 5.35 -27.36
CA PRO A 283 6.72 4.09 -27.96
C PRO A 283 7.11 3.97 -29.43
N GLN A 284 7.37 5.07 -30.15
CA GLN A 284 7.95 5.01 -31.50
C GLN A 284 9.34 4.36 -31.49
N LYS A 285 10.12 4.59 -30.43
CA LYS A 285 11.47 4.02 -30.26
C LYS A 285 11.47 2.68 -29.53
N PHE A 286 10.72 2.57 -28.43
CA PHE A 286 10.78 1.41 -27.54
C PHE A 286 9.64 0.40 -27.71
N GLY A 287 8.63 0.71 -28.53
CA GLY A 287 7.42 -0.08 -28.66
C GLY A 287 6.46 0.08 -27.48
N TRP A 288 5.38 -0.70 -27.52
CA TRP A 288 4.28 -0.64 -26.55
C TRP A 288 4.30 -1.77 -25.51
N ASP A 289 5.29 -2.67 -25.54
CA ASP A 289 5.26 -3.96 -24.83
C ASP A 289 5.19 -3.85 -23.31
N GLU A 290 5.81 -2.82 -22.72
CA GLU A 290 5.75 -2.58 -21.27
C GLU A 290 4.45 -1.88 -20.83
N PHE A 291 3.63 -1.36 -21.75
CA PHE A 291 2.38 -0.67 -21.43
C PHE A 291 1.23 -1.66 -21.30
N LYS A 292 0.92 -2.03 -20.06
CA LYS A 292 -0.15 -2.99 -19.75
C LYS A 292 -1.42 -2.26 -19.27
N PRO A 293 -2.56 -2.40 -19.96
CA PRO A 293 -3.83 -1.80 -19.51
C PRO A 293 -4.15 -2.20 -18.07
N VAL A 294 -4.59 -1.23 -17.27
CA VAL A 294 -5.12 -1.48 -15.92
C VAL A 294 -6.60 -1.82 -16.09
N ARG A 295 -7.05 -3.07 -15.94
CA ARG A 295 -8.46 -3.43 -16.23
C ARG A 295 -9.42 -2.97 -15.13
N LYS A 296 -10.71 -2.76 -15.45
CA LYS A 296 -11.77 -2.48 -14.44
C LYS A 296 -11.96 -3.74 -13.59
N GLY A 297 -11.27 -3.77 -12.45
CA GLY A 297 -11.30 -4.85 -11.46
C GLY A 297 -10.10 -4.70 -10.53
N PHE A 298 -10.33 -3.99 -9.41
CA PHE A 298 -9.52 -3.84 -8.18
C PHE A 298 -8.02 -3.48 -8.30
N VAL A 299 -7.57 -2.58 -7.40
CA VAL A 299 -6.18 -2.52 -6.90
C VAL A 299 -5.77 -3.98 -6.61
N LEU A 300 -4.70 -4.62 -7.10
CA LEU A 300 -3.53 -4.27 -7.92
C LEU A 300 -3.04 -5.58 -8.58
N ASN A 301 -2.18 -5.44 -9.60
CA ASN A 301 -1.25 -6.45 -10.13
C ASN A 301 -1.79 -7.53 -11.09
N ASN A 302 -0.96 -7.73 -12.14
CA ASN A 302 -0.84 -8.78 -13.16
C ASN A 302 -2.05 -9.56 -13.71
N LYS A 303 -1.99 -9.74 -15.03
CA LYS A 303 -2.83 -10.52 -15.95
C LYS A 303 -3.54 -11.75 -15.33
N GLY A 304 -4.83 -11.86 -15.58
CA GLY A 304 -5.51 -13.15 -15.82
C GLY A 304 -5.73 -14.10 -14.63
N SER A 305 -5.07 -13.90 -13.50
CA SER A 305 -5.39 -14.56 -12.24
C SER A 305 -6.10 -13.56 -11.32
N VAL A 306 -7.18 -13.98 -10.66
CA VAL A 306 -7.70 -13.21 -9.53
C VAL A 306 -6.66 -13.34 -8.42
N SER A 307 -5.86 -12.28 -8.21
CA SER A 307 -4.80 -12.31 -7.20
C SER A 307 -5.38 -12.52 -5.81
N THR A 308 -4.64 -13.26 -4.97
CA THR A 308 -5.02 -13.56 -3.59
C THR A 308 -5.36 -12.32 -2.77
N VAL A 309 -4.65 -11.23 -3.06
CA VAL A 309 -4.86 -9.90 -2.47
C VAL A 309 -6.24 -9.34 -2.79
N SER A 310 -6.73 -9.51 -4.03
CA SER A 310 -8.02 -8.95 -4.45
C SER A 310 -9.18 -9.60 -3.72
N ILE A 311 -9.22 -10.93 -3.58
CA ILE A 311 -10.33 -11.59 -2.88
C ILE A 311 -10.26 -11.30 -1.38
N PHE A 312 -9.05 -11.27 -0.80
CA PHE A 312 -8.90 -10.87 0.59
C PHE A 312 -9.42 -9.45 0.83
N THR A 313 -9.11 -8.53 -0.06
CA THR A 313 -9.58 -7.13 -0.02
C THR A 313 -11.09 -7.06 -0.20
N ASP A 314 -11.66 -7.81 -1.15
CA ASP A 314 -13.10 -7.83 -1.43
C ASP A 314 -13.91 -8.38 -0.25
N ILE A 315 -13.46 -9.50 0.33
CA ILE A 315 -14.09 -10.07 1.53
C ILE A 315 -13.94 -9.11 2.71
N SER A 316 -12.75 -8.52 2.91
CA SER A 316 -12.55 -7.55 3.99
C SER A 316 -13.46 -6.33 3.86
N ASN A 317 -13.65 -5.82 2.63
CA ASN A 317 -14.56 -4.71 2.34
C ASN A 317 -16.02 -5.08 2.59
N LEU A 318 -16.43 -6.27 2.15
CA LEU A 318 -17.77 -6.82 2.40
C LEU A 318 -18.05 -6.86 3.91
N LEU A 319 -17.12 -7.43 4.69
CA LEU A 319 -17.26 -7.54 6.13
C LEU A 319 -17.23 -6.18 6.83
N ILE A 320 -16.36 -5.26 6.41
CA ILE A 320 -16.31 -3.88 6.94
C ILE A 320 -17.65 -3.17 6.71
N LYS A 321 -18.22 -3.30 5.50
CA LYS A 321 -19.53 -2.72 5.16
C LYS A 321 -20.63 -3.35 6.01
N HIS A 322 -20.70 -4.68 6.05
CA HIS A 322 -21.76 -5.40 6.73
C HIS A 322 -21.77 -5.15 8.25
N PHE A 323 -20.58 -5.04 8.86
CA PHE A 323 -20.46 -4.79 10.30
C PHE A 323 -20.40 -3.31 10.69
N GLY A 324 -20.50 -2.37 9.73
CA GLY A 324 -20.49 -0.93 10.01
C GLY A 324 -19.13 -0.41 10.49
N LEU A 325 -18.04 -1.07 10.12
CA LEU A 325 -16.69 -0.83 10.64
C LEU A 325 -15.84 0.09 9.74
N LYS A 326 -16.47 1.09 9.10
CA LYS A 326 -15.80 1.93 8.07
C LYS A 326 -14.50 2.59 8.59
N PHE A 327 -14.45 2.95 9.87
CA PHE A 327 -13.28 3.53 10.52
C PHE A 327 -12.04 2.60 10.53
N LEU A 328 -12.22 1.30 10.33
CA LEU A 328 -11.14 0.32 10.26
C LEU A 328 -10.55 0.15 8.86
N LYS A 329 -11.19 0.70 7.81
CA LYS A 329 -10.82 0.46 6.42
C LYS A 329 -9.34 0.76 6.14
N GLU A 330 -8.87 1.94 6.55
CA GLU A 330 -7.48 2.33 6.36
C GLU A 330 -6.49 1.40 7.10
N LYS A 331 -6.81 1.00 8.34
CA LYS A 331 -5.98 0.08 9.13
C LYS A 331 -5.93 -1.31 8.48
N VAL A 332 -7.06 -1.82 8.02
CA VAL A 332 -7.15 -3.11 7.33
C VAL A 332 -6.38 -3.09 6.02
N ASP A 333 -6.42 -1.97 5.28
CA ASP A 333 -5.64 -1.81 4.04
C ASP A 333 -4.14 -1.79 4.30
N ARG A 334 -3.68 -1.07 5.35
CA ARG A 334 -2.26 -1.09 5.76
C ARG A 334 -1.80 -2.49 6.16
N ILE A 335 -2.61 -3.23 6.91
CA ILE A 335 -2.30 -4.61 7.30
C ILE A 335 -2.25 -5.52 6.08
N THR A 336 -3.22 -5.38 5.17
CA THR A 336 -3.25 -6.12 3.90
C THR A 336 -1.95 -5.88 3.13
N ASN A 337 -1.54 -4.61 3.00
CA ASN A 337 -0.29 -4.27 2.33
C ASN A 337 0.93 -4.92 3.00
N ILE A 338 1.04 -4.88 4.34
CA ILE A 338 2.15 -5.53 5.06
C ILE A 338 2.17 -7.05 4.81
N LEU A 339 1.02 -7.71 4.96
CA LEU A 339 0.92 -9.17 4.79
C LEU A 339 1.27 -9.59 3.37
N PHE A 340 0.81 -8.84 2.36
CA PHE A 340 1.01 -9.17 0.96
C PHE A 340 2.22 -8.49 0.29
N THR A 341 3.03 -7.75 1.04
CA THR A 341 4.33 -7.23 0.55
C THR A 341 5.19 -8.41 0.10
N ASP A 342 5.78 -8.35 -1.10
CA ASP A 342 6.59 -9.42 -1.70
C ASP A 342 5.90 -10.80 -1.83
N PHE A 343 4.57 -10.83 -1.79
CA PHE A 343 3.80 -12.06 -1.92
C PHE A 343 4.03 -12.72 -3.29
N LYS A 344 4.37 -14.02 -3.27
CA LYS A 344 4.52 -14.83 -4.48
C LYS A 344 3.33 -15.77 -4.61
N GLU A 345 2.65 -15.75 -5.76
CA GLU A 345 1.55 -16.70 -6.03
C GLU A 345 2.03 -18.17 -6.02
N SER A 346 3.33 -18.43 -6.24
CA SER A 346 3.90 -19.78 -6.10
C SER A 346 3.90 -20.31 -4.66
N TRP A 347 3.63 -19.45 -3.67
CA TRP A 347 3.44 -19.88 -2.28
C TRP A 347 2.07 -20.50 -2.03
N LEU A 348 1.17 -20.44 -3.02
CA LEU A 348 -0.14 -21.06 -2.93
C LEU A 348 -0.02 -22.60 -2.88
N LYS A 349 -0.35 -23.20 -1.72
CA LYS A 349 -0.34 -24.67 -1.49
C LYS A 349 -1.73 -25.17 -1.12
N ASP A 350 -1.94 -26.49 -1.19
CA ASP A 350 -3.22 -27.15 -0.91
C ASP A 350 -3.84 -26.88 0.49
N ASN A 351 -3.01 -26.48 1.47
CA ASN A 351 -3.43 -26.22 2.87
C ASN A 351 -3.43 -24.72 3.24
N GLN A 352 -3.57 -23.86 2.25
CA GLN A 352 -3.68 -22.42 2.46
C GLN A 352 -5.01 -22.04 3.10
N LYS A 353 -4.94 -21.35 4.24
CA LYS A 353 -6.12 -20.88 4.98
C LYS A 353 -6.15 -19.37 5.06
N PHE A 354 -7.18 -18.79 4.47
CA PHE A 354 -7.69 -17.48 4.83
C PHE A 354 -8.96 -17.70 5.62
N ASP A 355 -8.86 -17.69 6.95
CA ASP A 355 -10.03 -17.94 7.77
C ASP A 355 -10.76 -16.65 8.08
N PHE A 356 -11.94 -16.52 7.50
CA PHE A 356 -12.93 -15.55 7.95
C PHE A 356 -13.84 -16.27 8.94
N SER A 357 -14.13 -15.63 10.08
CA SER A 357 -15.07 -16.20 11.04
C SER A 357 -16.26 -15.29 11.25
N ILE A 358 -17.45 -15.87 11.22
CA ILE A 358 -18.67 -15.21 11.65
C ILE A 358 -19.13 -15.90 12.94
N SER A 359 -19.64 -15.09 13.86
CA SER A 359 -20.04 -15.50 15.20
C SER A 359 -21.51 -15.25 15.40
N ALA A 360 -22.25 -16.28 15.81
CA ALA A 360 -23.59 -16.14 16.34
C ALA A 360 -23.57 -15.98 17.87
N SER A 361 -24.01 -14.81 18.35
CA SER A 361 -24.32 -14.61 19.77
C SER A 361 -25.31 -13.47 19.96
N ASP A 362 -26.29 -13.66 20.86
CA ASP A 362 -27.35 -12.70 21.26
C ASP A 362 -26.86 -11.30 21.66
N SER A 363 -25.59 -11.15 22.03
CA SER A 363 -25.07 -9.87 22.51
C SER A 363 -24.38 -9.11 21.38
N ASN A 364 -25.08 -8.27 20.61
CA ASN A 364 -24.65 -7.03 19.88
C ASN A 364 -23.17 -6.84 19.42
N ALA A 365 -22.37 -7.89 19.32
CA ALA A 365 -20.91 -7.89 19.24
C ALA A 365 -20.53 -8.43 17.86
N ARG A 366 -20.92 -7.66 16.85
CA ARG A 366 -20.46 -7.83 15.47
C ARG A 366 -18.94 -7.75 15.48
N SER A 367 -18.28 -8.75 14.91
CA SER A 367 -16.82 -8.80 14.90
C SER A 367 -16.27 -9.13 13.52
N LEU A 368 -15.32 -8.33 13.05
CA LEU A 368 -14.51 -8.64 11.88
C LEU A 368 -13.35 -9.52 12.32
N ARG A 369 -13.26 -10.74 11.78
CA ARG A 369 -12.07 -11.58 11.92
C ARG A 369 -11.54 -12.02 10.57
N PHE A 370 -10.22 -11.94 10.42
CA PHE A 370 -9.49 -12.66 9.40
C PHE A 370 -8.20 -13.27 9.98
N SER A 371 -7.69 -14.31 9.34
CA SER A 371 -6.38 -14.88 9.61
C SER A 371 -5.52 -14.98 8.35
N TYR A 372 -4.20 -14.97 8.53
CA TYR A 372 -3.19 -15.10 7.49
C TYR A 372 -2.04 -15.95 8.02
N ASN A 373 -1.61 -16.96 7.27
CA ASN A 373 -0.49 -17.82 7.66
C ASN A 373 0.78 -17.53 6.85
N ASP A 374 1.92 -18.04 7.32
CA ASP A 374 3.26 -17.74 6.81
C ASP A 374 3.61 -18.42 5.46
N PHE A 375 2.80 -18.18 4.41
CA PHE A 375 2.86 -18.77 3.05
C PHE A 375 4.27 -18.96 2.48
N GLY A 376 4.97 -20.04 2.85
CA GLY A 376 6.35 -20.30 2.43
C GLY A 376 7.38 -19.22 2.84
N GLU A 377 6.96 -18.13 3.46
CA GLU A 377 7.73 -16.92 3.76
C GLU A 377 8.16 -16.90 5.23
N LYS A 378 8.73 -18.01 5.70
CA LYS A 378 8.94 -18.22 7.14
C LYS A 378 9.95 -17.25 7.77
N LYS A 379 10.94 -16.79 7.01
CA LYS A 379 11.99 -15.88 7.51
C LYS A 379 11.47 -14.44 7.70
N GLU A 380 10.75 -13.91 6.71
CA GLU A 380 10.28 -12.51 6.74
C GLU A 380 8.92 -12.34 7.43
N PHE A 381 8.18 -13.43 7.66
CA PHE A 381 6.89 -13.35 8.35
C PHE A 381 7.00 -12.74 9.75
N LYS A 382 8.09 -13.03 10.48
CA LYS A 382 8.37 -12.38 11.78
C LYS A 382 8.37 -10.86 11.66
N ASN A 383 9.05 -10.32 10.65
CA ASN A 383 9.16 -8.87 10.42
C ASN A 383 7.79 -8.27 10.07
N LYS A 384 6.98 -8.98 9.30
CA LYS A 384 5.59 -8.59 9.00
C LYS A 384 4.73 -8.52 10.25
N LEU A 385 4.82 -9.51 11.14
CA LEU A 385 4.11 -9.50 12.43
C LEU A 385 4.51 -8.28 13.26
N LEU A 386 5.80 -8.01 13.42
CA LEU A 386 6.27 -6.86 14.19
C LEU A 386 5.75 -5.53 13.60
N LYS A 387 5.78 -5.36 12.27
CA LYS A 387 5.21 -4.20 11.58
C LYS A 387 3.70 -4.04 11.85
N ILE A 388 2.95 -5.15 11.87
CA ILE A 388 1.50 -5.11 12.17
C ILE A 388 1.25 -4.67 13.61
N PHE A 389 2.04 -5.16 14.58
CA PHE A 389 1.92 -4.70 15.97
C PHE A 389 2.27 -3.20 16.11
N GLN A 390 3.30 -2.72 15.39
CA GLN A 390 3.70 -1.31 15.39
C GLN A 390 2.60 -0.36 14.87
N LEU A 391 1.70 -0.81 13.98
CA LEU A 391 0.56 0.00 13.52
C LEU A 391 -0.37 0.44 14.66
N PHE A 392 -0.31 -0.22 15.82
CA PHE A 392 -1.16 0.08 16.96
C PHE A 392 -0.42 0.76 18.13
N GLY A 393 0.83 1.18 17.91
CA GLY A 393 1.64 1.86 18.92
C GLY A 393 1.75 1.06 20.22
N ASP A 394 1.57 1.73 21.35
CA ASP A 394 1.76 1.15 22.68
C ASP A 394 0.60 0.28 23.20
N ALA A 395 -0.43 0.03 22.36
CA ALA A 395 -1.57 -0.80 22.71
C ALA A 395 -1.17 -2.24 23.08
N TYR A 396 -0.05 -2.73 22.53
CA TYR A 396 0.51 -4.06 22.76
C TYR A 396 2.00 -3.99 23.15
N SER A 397 2.52 -5.05 23.78
CA SER A 397 3.93 -5.15 24.13
C SER A 397 4.76 -5.70 22.96
N ILE A 398 5.48 -4.82 22.24
CA ILE A 398 6.37 -5.20 21.12
C ILE A 398 7.50 -6.13 21.58
N ASN A 399 8.07 -5.87 22.76
CA ASN A 399 9.14 -6.70 23.31
C ASN A 399 8.66 -8.13 23.58
N GLN A 400 7.46 -8.27 24.16
CA GLN A 400 6.90 -9.58 24.50
C GLN A 400 6.51 -10.40 23.26
N ILE A 401 6.00 -9.76 22.19
CA ILE A 401 5.81 -10.47 20.91
C ILE A 401 7.15 -10.85 20.29
N ASN A 402 8.17 -9.99 20.35
CA ASN A 402 9.49 -10.32 19.81
C ASN A 402 10.12 -11.51 20.56
N GLU A 403 10.05 -11.53 21.90
CA GLU A 403 10.50 -12.65 22.73
C GLU A 403 9.73 -13.95 22.41
N LEU A 404 8.40 -13.86 22.27
CA LEU A 404 7.58 -15.00 21.87
C LEU A 404 8.02 -15.54 20.51
N LEU A 405 8.22 -14.66 19.52
CA LEU A 405 8.68 -15.03 18.18
C LEU A 405 10.12 -15.57 18.19
N CYS A 406 10.99 -15.11 19.12
CA CYS A 406 12.34 -15.63 19.29
C CYS A 406 12.37 -17.05 19.90
N VAL A 407 11.48 -17.35 20.85
CA VAL A 407 11.33 -18.70 21.42
C VAL A 407 10.98 -19.75 20.34
N MET A 408 10.46 -19.30 19.19
CA MET A 408 10.05 -20.15 18.08
C MET A 408 11.18 -20.50 17.10
N ILE A 409 12.23 -19.68 16.99
CA ILE A 409 13.33 -19.87 16.03
C ILE A 409 14.00 -21.26 16.17
N PRO A 410 14.29 -21.78 17.39
CA PRO A 410 14.97 -23.07 17.56
C PRO A 410 14.14 -24.29 17.14
N PHE A 411 12.81 -24.18 17.07
CA PHE A 411 11.95 -25.27 16.60
C PHE A 411 11.86 -25.33 15.07
N GLY A 412 12.52 -24.39 14.39
CA GLY A 412 12.73 -24.40 12.95
C GLY A 412 11.49 -24.02 12.15
N ASN A 413 11.71 -23.85 10.86
CA ASN A 413 10.69 -23.55 9.85
C ASN A 413 9.73 -24.73 9.58
N LYS A 414 9.45 -25.61 10.55
CA LYS A 414 8.68 -26.85 10.32
C LYS A 414 7.17 -26.63 10.50
N GLN A 415 6.75 -25.96 11.58
CA GLN A 415 5.35 -25.60 11.83
C GLN A 415 4.84 -24.44 10.96
N GLN A 416 3.51 -24.30 10.91
CA GLN A 416 2.83 -23.14 10.32
C GLN A 416 2.53 -22.10 11.40
N THR A 417 2.78 -20.83 11.09
CA THR A 417 2.46 -19.70 11.96
C THR A 417 1.36 -18.87 11.34
N THR A 418 0.29 -18.62 12.08
CA THR A 418 -0.87 -17.86 11.60
C THR A 418 -1.13 -16.65 12.49
N ILE A 419 -1.27 -15.46 11.89
CA ILE A 419 -1.82 -14.28 12.58
C ILE A 419 -3.32 -14.25 12.39
N GLY A 420 -4.08 -14.01 13.46
CA GLY A 420 -5.50 -13.71 13.42
C GLY A 420 -5.77 -12.34 14.01
N LEU A 421 -6.58 -11.55 13.33
CA LEU A 421 -6.99 -10.23 13.79
C LEU A 421 -8.50 -10.25 14.05
N VAL A 422 -8.93 -9.74 15.20
CA VAL A 422 -10.34 -9.71 15.59
C VAL A 422 -10.72 -8.33 16.09
N TRP A 423 -11.58 -7.62 15.39
CA TRP A 423 -12.19 -6.38 15.88
C TRP A 423 -13.61 -6.62 16.30
N PHE A 424 -14.00 -6.08 17.45
CA PHE A 424 -15.40 -5.97 17.85
C PHE A 424 -15.91 -4.56 17.51
N SER A 425 -17.21 -4.44 17.21
CA SER A 425 -17.85 -3.20 16.76
C SER A 425 -17.66 -1.97 17.65
N LYS A 426 -17.30 -2.16 18.92
CA LYS A 426 -17.09 -1.09 19.91
C LYS A 426 -15.62 -0.91 20.33
N GLU A 427 -14.67 -1.54 19.63
CA GLU A 427 -13.25 -1.53 20.00
C GLU A 427 -12.38 -0.83 18.95
N ASN A 428 -11.49 0.06 19.41
CA ASN A 428 -10.55 0.80 18.54
C ASN A 428 -9.33 -0.02 18.08
N TYR A 429 -9.02 -1.08 18.82
CA TYR A 429 -7.85 -1.93 18.64
C TYR A 429 -8.29 -3.38 18.51
N PRO A 430 -7.66 -4.18 17.64
CA PRO A 430 -8.01 -5.57 17.53
C PRO A 430 -7.60 -6.37 18.76
N LYS A 431 -8.14 -7.57 18.87
CA LYS A 431 -7.44 -8.67 19.49
C LYS A 431 -6.55 -9.32 18.42
N ILE A 432 -5.24 -9.29 18.63
CA ILE A 432 -4.26 -9.94 17.75
C ILE A 432 -4.01 -11.35 18.30
N LYS A 433 -3.95 -12.34 17.43
CA LYS A 433 -3.73 -13.74 17.78
C LYS A 433 -2.59 -14.29 16.97
N VAL A 434 -1.72 -15.05 17.61
CA VAL A 434 -0.66 -15.78 16.93
C VAL A 434 -0.89 -17.26 17.21
N TYR A 435 -1.14 -18.03 16.17
CA TYR A 435 -1.33 -19.48 16.23
C TYR A 435 -0.07 -20.19 15.76
N PHE A 436 0.24 -21.28 16.44
CA PHE A 436 1.25 -22.26 16.06
C PHE A 436 0.50 -23.55 15.76
N GLU A 437 0.40 -23.85 14.48
CA GLU A 437 -0.47 -24.90 13.94
C GLU A 437 0.36 -26.04 13.35
N GLU A 438 -0.30 -27.16 13.06
CA GLU A 438 0.33 -28.35 12.48
C GLU A 438 1.47 -28.94 13.34
N LEU A 439 1.45 -28.69 14.65
CA LEU A 439 2.51 -29.09 15.57
C LEU A 439 2.74 -30.61 15.56
N VAL A 440 1.66 -31.38 15.48
CA VAL A 440 1.70 -32.86 15.45
C VAL A 440 2.34 -33.44 14.18
N HIS A 441 2.44 -32.65 13.10
CA HIS A 441 3.11 -33.08 11.88
C HIS A 441 4.61 -32.81 11.93
N SER A 442 5.03 -31.87 12.77
CA SER A 442 6.41 -31.37 12.82
C SER A 442 7.18 -31.86 14.05
N PHE A 443 6.47 -32.25 15.12
CA PHE A 443 7.05 -32.50 16.43
C PHE A 443 6.35 -33.64 17.17
N THR A 444 7.11 -34.30 18.04
CA THR A 444 6.61 -35.22 19.05
C THR A 444 5.83 -34.48 20.14
N GLN A 445 4.96 -35.19 20.85
CA GLN A 445 4.19 -34.62 21.96
C GLN A 445 5.07 -34.13 23.13
N SER A 446 6.26 -34.69 23.31
CA SER A 446 7.26 -34.24 24.29
C SER A 446 7.86 -32.91 23.89
N GLU A 447 8.28 -32.77 22.63
CA GLU A 447 8.80 -31.49 22.09
C GLU A 447 7.73 -30.39 22.14
N ILE A 448 6.47 -30.71 21.81
CA ILE A 448 5.36 -29.75 21.89
C ILE A 448 5.12 -29.27 23.33
N ARG A 449 5.31 -30.14 24.32
CA ARG A 449 5.20 -29.75 25.74
C ARG A 449 6.35 -28.85 26.18
N ILE A 450 7.58 -29.15 25.75
CA ILE A 450 8.74 -28.27 25.98
C ILE A 450 8.49 -26.91 25.33
N PHE A 451 7.96 -26.89 24.10
CA PHE A 451 7.60 -25.66 23.41
C PHE A 451 6.54 -24.86 24.19
N LEU A 452 5.48 -25.52 24.65
CA LEU A 452 4.45 -24.89 25.49
C LEU A 452 5.03 -24.34 26.80
N GLN A 453 5.95 -25.05 27.46
CA GLN A 453 6.63 -24.57 28.67
C GLN A 453 7.44 -23.30 28.41
N ARG A 454 8.16 -23.23 27.28
CA ARG A 454 8.91 -22.01 26.90
C ARG A 454 7.97 -20.83 26.61
N ILE A 455 6.85 -21.07 25.93
CA ILE A 455 5.80 -20.06 25.75
C ILE A 455 5.29 -19.58 27.12
N CYS A 456 4.97 -20.50 28.03
CA CYS A 456 4.52 -20.17 29.38
C CYS A 456 5.54 -19.30 30.12
N LYS A 457 6.84 -19.57 29.96
CA LYS A 457 7.92 -18.75 30.53
C LYS A 457 7.90 -17.30 30.02
N VAL A 458 7.78 -17.09 28.70
CA VAL A 458 7.68 -15.74 28.09
C VAL A 458 6.41 -15.03 28.56
N LEU A 459 5.31 -15.77 28.68
CA LEU A 459 4.02 -15.23 29.10
C LEU A 459 3.89 -15.10 30.62
N LYS A 460 4.90 -15.52 31.39
CA LYS A 460 4.87 -15.59 32.87
C LYS A 460 3.67 -16.38 33.43
N ILE A 461 3.24 -17.40 32.69
CA ILE A 461 2.17 -18.31 33.11
C ILE A 461 2.81 -19.54 33.76
N ASP A 462 2.30 -19.95 34.93
CA ASP A 462 2.73 -21.21 35.53
C ASP A 462 2.19 -22.40 34.74
N TYR A 463 3.09 -23.13 34.08
CA TYR A 463 2.77 -24.31 33.28
C TYR A 463 1.99 -25.38 34.07
N LYS A 464 2.28 -25.55 35.36
CA LYS A 464 1.62 -26.56 36.20
C LYS A 464 0.12 -26.26 36.37
N LYS A 465 -0.27 -24.98 36.36
CA LYS A 465 -1.67 -24.55 36.48
C LYS A 465 -2.53 -24.88 35.25
N LEU A 466 -1.91 -25.13 34.09
CA LEU A 466 -2.66 -25.45 32.88
C LEU A 466 -3.44 -26.77 32.96
N GLN A 467 -3.01 -27.69 33.85
CA GLN A 467 -3.63 -29.01 34.06
C GLN A 467 -3.98 -29.73 32.74
N ILE A 468 -3.04 -29.74 31.81
CA ILE A 468 -3.17 -30.47 30.55
C ILE A 468 -2.86 -31.93 30.83
N ASN A 469 -3.82 -32.81 30.54
CA ASN A 469 -3.67 -34.24 30.75
C ASN A 469 -2.44 -34.77 29.99
N SER A 470 -1.62 -35.60 30.63
CA SER A 470 -0.40 -36.16 30.02
C SER A 470 -0.69 -36.94 28.74
N ARG A 471 -1.87 -37.56 28.60
CA ARG A 471 -2.33 -38.28 27.41
C ARG A 471 -2.98 -37.39 26.35
N ALA A 472 -3.16 -36.09 26.61
CA ALA A 472 -3.74 -35.18 25.63
C ALA A 472 -2.79 -34.96 24.44
N ILE A 473 -3.35 -34.99 23.23
CA ILE A 473 -2.58 -34.71 22.00
C ILE A 473 -2.71 -33.22 21.72
N ILE A 474 -1.67 -32.44 21.97
CA ILE A 474 -1.64 -30.99 21.66
C ILE A 474 -1.39 -30.84 20.16
N GLY A 475 -2.32 -30.25 19.43
CA GLY A 475 -2.23 -30.03 17.97
C GLY A 475 -1.89 -28.60 17.57
N ALA A 476 -2.27 -27.62 18.38
CA ALA A 476 -1.94 -26.22 18.16
C ALA A 476 -1.88 -25.45 19.48
N ILE A 477 -1.15 -24.33 19.46
CA ILE A 477 -1.05 -23.38 20.57
C ILE A 477 -1.36 -21.99 20.02
N CYS A 478 -2.10 -21.16 20.74
CA CYS A 478 -2.37 -19.79 20.32
C CYS A 478 -2.15 -18.81 21.48
N VAL A 479 -1.49 -17.69 21.18
CA VAL A 479 -1.36 -16.57 22.10
C VAL A 479 -2.23 -15.42 21.60
N ASP A 480 -3.16 -15.00 22.45
CA ASP A 480 -4.02 -13.84 22.24
C ASP A 480 -3.37 -12.61 22.87
N PHE A 481 -3.01 -11.63 22.06
CA PHE A 481 -2.60 -10.29 22.50
C PHE A 481 -3.82 -9.37 22.50
N LEU A 482 -4.17 -8.88 23.69
CA LEU A 482 -5.25 -7.94 23.91
C LEU A 482 -4.71 -6.51 24.06
N PRO A 483 -5.53 -5.49 23.76
CA PRO A 483 -5.20 -4.10 24.09
C PRO A 483 -4.91 -3.94 25.59
N LYS A 484 -4.14 -2.91 25.95
CA LYS A 484 -3.63 -2.67 27.33
C LYS A 484 -2.64 -3.74 27.81
N LYS A 485 -1.94 -4.41 26.87
CA LYS A 485 -0.85 -5.37 27.16
C LYS A 485 -1.28 -6.63 27.93
N ASN A 486 -2.56 -6.98 27.89
CA ASN A 486 -3.06 -8.24 28.45
C ASN A 486 -2.86 -9.40 27.47
N ILE A 487 -2.64 -10.61 27.99
CA ILE A 487 -2.45 -11.81 27.17
C ILE A 487 -3.34 -12.98 27.59
N ASN A 488 -3.68 -13.86 26.65
CA ASN A 488 -4.24 -15.18 26.99
C ASN A 488 -3.53 -16.28 26.22
N LEU A 489 -3.36 -17.42 26.87
CA LEU A 489 -2.82 -18.63 26.25
C LEU A 489 -3.97 -19.58 25.92
N LYS A 490 -3.95 -20.18 24.74
CA LYS A 490 -4.87 -21.24 24.33
C LYS A 490 -4.11 -22.47 23.91
N VAL A 491 -4.58 -23.62 24.36
CA VAL A 491 -4.04 -24.92 23.95
C VAL A 491 -5.14 -25.74 23.29
N TYR A 492 -4.86 -26.23 22.09
CA TYR A 492 -5.78 -27.00 21.25
C TYR A 492 -5.44 -28.48 21.35
N CYS A 493 -6.32 -29.27 21.96
CA CYS A 493 -6.15 -30.73 22.10
C CYS A 493 -6.97 -31.48 21.04
N ILE A 494 -6.33 -32.35 20.26
CA ILE A 494 -6.95 -33.16 19.21
C ILE A 494 -7.68 -34.35 19.82
N HIS A 495 -8.91 -34.58 19.38
CA HIS A 495 -9.70 -35.77 19.66
C HIS A 495 -10.27 -36.36 18.36
N LYS A 496 -10.06 -37.66 18.12
CA LYS A 496 -10.64 -38.36 16.95
C LYS A 496 -12.17 -38.49 17.04
N LYS A 497 -12.70 -38.61 18.25
CA LYS A 497 -14.14 -38.69 18.54
C LYS A 497 -14.42 -37.98 19.86
N VAL A 498 -15.60 -37.37 19.97
CA VAL A 498 -16.11 -36.75 21.20
C VAL A 498 -17.45 -37.39 21.53
N ASN A 499 -17.56 -37.96 22.74
CA ASN A 499 -18.81 -38.51 23.24
C ASN A 499 -19.61 -37.41 23.96
N GLU A 500 -20.88 -37.21 23.58
CA GLU A 500 -21.75 -36.16 24.14
C GLU A 500 -21.86 -36.26 25.67
N LYS A 501 -22.13 -37.45 26.22
CA LYS A 501 -22.29 -37.64 27.67
C LYS A 501 -21.00 -37.31 28.42
N THR A 502 -19.86 -37.80 27.92
CA THR A 502 -18.54 -37.53 28.52
C THR A 502 -18.17 -36.06 28.45
N PHE A 503 -18.45 -35.40 27.33
CA PHE A 503 -18.15 -33.98 27.15
C PHE A 503 -19.05 -33.09 28.02
N LEU A 504 -20.36 -33.39 28.12
CA LEU A 504 -21.27 -32.70 29.04
C LEU A 504 -20.84 -32.87 30.51
N LYS A 505 -20.39 -34.06 30.91
CA LYS A 505 -19.83 -34.29 32.25
C LYS A 505 -18.57 -33.45 32.49
N PHE A 506 -17.70 -33.36 31.48
CA PHE A 506 -16.52 -32.49 31.53
C PHE A 506 -16.87 -31.01 31.68
N LEU A 507 -17.85 -30.49 30.93
CA LEU A 507 -18.31 -29.10 31.05
C LEU A 507 -18.89 -28.80 32.45
N ARG A 508 -19.75 -29.68 32.97
CA ARG A 508 -20.32 -29.56 34.32
C ARG A 508 -19.25 -29.53 35.40
N LYS A 509 -18.22 -30.38 35.30
CA LYS A 509 -17.08 -30.39 36.24
C LYS A 509 -16.31 -29.06 36.24
N ASN A 510 -16.37 -28.29 35.15
CA ASN A 510 -15.73 -26.98 35.02
C ASN A 510 -16.72 -25.82 35.20
N GLY A 511 -17.92 -26.06 35.75
CA GLY A 511 -18.92 -25.02 36.03
C GLY A 511 -19.58 -24.41 34.80
N LEU A 512 -19.56 -25.10 33.65
CA LEU A 512 -20.09 -24.58 32.39
C LEU A 512 -21.43 -25.23 32.02
N ASN A 513 -22.41 -24.41 31.65
CA ASN A 513 -23.71 -24.85 31.13
C ASN A 513 -23.67 -24.96 29.59
N ALA A 514 -24.47 -25.87 29.02
CA ALA A 514 -24.53 -26.11 27.58
C ALA A 514 -25.96 -26.24 27.05
N ALA A 515 -26.28 -25.58 25.94
CA ALA A 515 -27.47 -25.88 25.15
C ALA A 515 -27.24 -27.20 24.41
N ARG A 516 -27.89 -28.26 24.90
CA ARG A 516 -27.78 -29.62 24.34
C ARG A 516 -28.14 -29.65 22.85
N LYS A 517 -29.08 -28.82 22.39
CA LYS A 517 -29.51 -28.75 20.98
C LYS A 517 -28.35 -28.35 20.05
N LEU A 518 -27.63 -27.29 20.38
CA LEU A 518 -26.48 -26.80 19.59
C LEU A 518 -25.28 -27.75 19.67
N LEU A 519 -25.05 -28.37 20.85
CA LEU A 519 -24.01 -29.39 20.99
C LEU A 519 -24.31 -30.60 20.10
N LYS A 520 -25.57 -31.06 20.05
CA LYS A 520 -25.99 -32.15 19.16
C LYS A 520 -25.83 -31.77 17.69
N SER A 521 -26.14 -30.55 17.28
CA SER A 521 -25.93 -30.16 15.88
C SER A 521 -24.46 -30.19 15.47
N ILE A 522 -23.51 -29.91 16.38
CA ILE A 522 -22.07 -30.06 16.12
C ILE A 522 -21.62 -31.53 16.19
N LEU A 523 -22.04 -32.28 17.22
CA LEU A 523 -21.56 -33.65 17.43
C LEU A 523 -22.22 -34.68 16.50
N ASN A 524 -23.40 -34.37 15.98
CA ASN A 524 -24.09 -35.24 15.04
C ASN A 524 -23.19 -35.48 13.83
N LYS A 525 -23.15 -36.74 13.40
CA LYS A 525 -22.66 -37.08 12.07
C LYS A 525 -23.73 -36.56 11.12
N GLY A 526 -23.55 -35.38 10.55
CA GLY A 526 -24.28 -35.04 9.33
C GLY A 526 -24.03 -36.14 8.29
N GLU A 527 -24.95 -36.27 7.34
CA GLU A 527 -24.95 -37.28 6.27
C GLU A 527 -23.67 -37.35 5.42
N SER A 528 -22.69 -36.47 5.66
CA SER A 528 -21.40 -36.49 4.98
C SER A 528 -20.51 -37.65 5.45
N LYS A 529 -20.04 -38.46 4.51
CA LYS A 529 -19.03 -39.52 4.72
C LYS A 529 -17.60 -38.97 4.99
N LEU A 530 -17.48 -37.68 5.32
CA LEU A 530 -16.20 -36.98 5.45
C LEU A 530 -15.51 -37.30 6.79
N LYS A 531 -14.18 -37.41 6.76
CA LYS A 531 -13.39 -37.52 7.99
C LYS A 531 -13.43 -36.19 8.76
N VAL A 532 -13.74 -36.30 10.05
CA VAL A 532 -13.74 -35.18 10.99
C VAL A 532 -12.89 -35.50 12.20
N PHE A 533 -12.30 -34.47 12.77
CA PHE A 533 -11.67 -34.51 14.09
C PHE A 533 -12.11 -33.31 14.90
N TYR A 534 -11.85 -33.35 16.21
CA TYR A 534 -12.29 -32.33 17.13
C TYR A 534 -11.10 -31.66 17.81
N TYR A 535 -11.14 -30.33 17.95
CA TYR A 535 -10.31 -29.65 18.93
C TYR A 535 -11.13 -29.29 20.15
N ILE A 536 -10.63 -29.67 21.32
CA ILE A 536 -11.06 -29.07 22.58
C ILE A 536 -9.99 -28.06 22.95
N THR A 537 -10.39 -26.79 23.01
CA THR A 537 -9.50 -25.72 23.49
C THR A 537 -9.78 -25.37 24.92
N LYS A 538 -8.70 -25.14 25.66
CA LYS A 538 -8.73 -24.46 26.95
C LYS A 538 -8.04 -23.11 26.78
N ARG A 539 -8.75 -22.02 27.10
CA ARG A 539 -8.18 -20.67 27.18
C ARG A 539 -7.84 -20.37 28.62
N PHE A 540 -6.63 -19.92 28.86
CA PHE A 540 -6.08 -19.59 30.17
C PHE A 540 -5.79 -18.09 30.25
N GLN A 541 -6.14 -17.50 31.39
CA GLN A 541 -5.69 -16.17 31.79
C GLN A 541 -4.24 -16.23 32.31
N GLU A 542 -3.63 -15.07 32.54
CA GLU A 542 -2.27 -14.95 33.11
C GLU A 542 -2.11 -15.70 34.44
N ASN A 543 -3.15 -15.72 35.28
CA ASN A 543 -3.16 -16.44 36.55
C ASN A 543 -3.23 -17.99 36.41
N GLY A 544 -3.36 -18.52 35.19
CA GLY A 544 -3.47 -19.94 34.88
C GLY A 544 -4.90 -20.52 34.98
N CYS A 545 -5.91 -19.72 35.31
CA CYS A 545 -7.30 -20.17 35.38
C CYS A 545 -7.91 -20.34 33.99
N ILE A 546 -8.76 -21.36 33.83
CA ILE A 546 -9.53 -21.57 32.59
C ILE A 546 -10.59 -20.48 32.47
N ASN A 547 -10.50 -19.67 31.42
CA ASN A 547 -11.45 -18.62 31.11
C ASN A 547 -12.55 -19.08 30.15
N SER A 548 -12.22 -19.96 29.21
CA SER A 548 -13.23 -20.57 28.34
C SER A 548 -12.80 -21.90 27.75
N ILE A 549 -13.80 -22.73 27.44
CA ILE A 549 -13.62 -24.00 26.73
C ILE A 549 -14.38 -23.88 25.40
N LYS A 550 -13.71 -24.19 24.29
CA LYS A 550 -14.39 -24.34 23.00
C LYS A 550 -14.22 -25.74 22.44
N LEU A 551 -15.31 -26.27 21.88
CA LEU A 551 -15.29 -27.46 21.05
C LEU A 551 -15.34 -27.04 19.58
N TYR A 552 -14.36 -27.47 18.80
CA TYR A 552 -14.33 -27.32 17.35
C TYR A 552 -14.56 -28.67 16.70
N LYS A 553 -15.42 -28.74 15.70
CA LYS A 553 -15.50 -29.83 14.72
C LYS A 553 -14.83 -29.36 13.44
N ILE A 554 -13.83 -30.11 12.99
CA ILE A 554 -13.02 -29.79 11.82
C ILE A 554 -13.19 -30.87 10.78
N TYR A 555 -13.51 -30.43 9.56
CA TYR A 555 -13.56 -31.28 8.38
C TYR A 555 -12.18 -31.35 7.74
N GLU A 556 -11.80 -32.55 7.29
CA GLU A 556 -10.56 -32.72 6.52
C GLU A 556 -10.74 -32.12 5.11
N ILE A 557 -10.11 -30.96 4.87
CA ILE A 557 -10.28 -30.17 3.63
C ILE A 557 -9.97 -31.01 2.38
N SER A 558 -8.98 -31.90 2.45
CA SER A 558 -8.56 -32.78 1.34
C SER A 558 -9.70 -33.66 0.79
N GLN A 559 -10.76 -33.88 1.57
CA GLN A 559 -11.90 -34.73 1.20
C GLN A 559 -13.12 -33.95 0.69
N ILE A 560 -13.10 -32.62 0.82
CA ILE A 560 -14.20 -31.76 0.39
C ILE A 560 -13.99 -31.40 -1.09
N LYS A 561 -14.70 -32.10 -1.98
CA LYS A 561 -14.66 -31.85 -3.43
C LYS A 561 -15.62 -30.74 -3.84
N ASP A 562 -16.72 -30.62 -3.11
CA ASP A 562 -17.75 -29.60 -3.29
C ASP A 562 -18.18 -29.03 -1.93
N SER A 563 -18.22 -27.70 -1.83
CA SER A 563 -18.75 -26.95 -0.69
C SER A 563 -20.18 -27.37 -0.29
N ASN A 564 -20.99 -27.87 -1.22
CA ASN A 564 -22.34 -28.38 -0.95
C ASN A 564 -22.34 -29.61 -0.02
N GLN A 565 -21.23 -30.33 0.11
CA GLN A 565 -21.11 -31.51 0.98
C GLN A 565 -21.18 -31.17 2.48
N VAL A 566 -20.86 -29.93 2.85
CA VAL A 566 -20.79 -29.46 4.24
C VAL A 566 -21.68 -28.24 4.52
N THR A 567 -22.08 -27.51 3.48
CA THR A 567 -22.92 -26.31 3.57
C THR A 567 -24.25 -26.52 4.32
N PRO A 568 -25.02 -27.61 4.10
CA PRO A 568 -26.30 -27.82 4.80
C PRO A 568 -26.13 -27.95 6.32
N GLU A 569 -25.10 -28.70 6.76
CA GLU A 569 -24.83 -28.88 8.19
C GLU A 569 -24.41 -27.56 8.85
N ILE A 570 -23.56 -26.78 8.17
CA ILE A 570 -23.10 -25.48 8.63
C ILE A 570 -24.25 -24.47 8.69
N ARG A 571 -25.12 -24.43 7.67
CA ARG A 571 -26.34 -23.60 7.68
C ARG A 571 -27.26 -24.00 8.82
N ASN A 572 -27.44 -25.29 9.08
CA ASN A 572 -28.25 -25.76 10.21
C ASN A 572 -27.68 -25.30 11.56
N ILE A 573 -26.34 -25.31 11.73
CA ILE A 573 -25.69 -24.77 12.93
C ILE A 573 -25.94 -23.26 13.07
N LEU A 574 -25.83 -22.50 11.97
CA LEU A 574 -26.09 -21.05 11.95
C LEU A 574 -27.57 -20.71 12.22
N ILE A 575 -28.51 -21.43 11.60
CA ILE A 575 -29.95 -21.25 11.80
C ILE A 575 -30.33 -21.56 13.25
N ASN A 576 -29.84 -22.66 13.82
CA ASN A 576 -30.09 -23.02 15.22
C ASN A 576 -29.46 -22.04 16.23
N SER A 577 -28.59 -21.15 15.76
CA SER A 577 -27.98 -20.09 16.57
C SER A 577 -28.69 -18.73 16.46
N ASN A 578 -29.83 -18.66 15.74
CA ASN A 578 -30.69 -17.48 15.56
C ASN A 578 -30.00 -16.23 14.95
N ASP A 579 -28.85 -16.38 14.30
CA ASP A 579 -28.12 -15.26 13.69
C ASP A 579 -28.38 -15.16 12.17
N LYS A 580 -29.43 -14.41 11.81
CA LYS A 580 -29.78 -14.13 10.40
C LYS A 580 -28.64 -13.44 9.64
N ALA A 581 -27.94 -12.52 10.29
CA ALA A 581 -26.83 -11.78 9.68
C ALA A 581 -25.66 -12.71 9.33
N ALA A 582 -25.35 -13.69 10.19
CA ALA A 582 -24.30 -14.66 9.90
C ALA A 582 -24.59 -15.54 8.69
N ASN A 583 -25.86 -15.94 8.49
CA ASN A 583 -26.28 -16.72 7.34
C ASN A 583 -26.31 -15.90 6.03
N GLU A 584 -26.68 -14.61 6.12
CA GLU A 584 -26.65 -13.67 4.99
C GLU A 584 -25.21 -13.41 4.53
N VAL A 585 -24.30 -13.06 5.45
CA VAL A 585 -22.87 -12.85 5.16
C VAL A 585 -22.23 -14.10 4.58
N PHE A 586 -22.57 -15.28 5.10
CA PHE A 586 -22.10 -16.54 4.54
C PHE A 586 -22.50 -16.69 3.06
N SER A 587 -23.75 -16.39 2.73
CA SER A 587 -24.24 -16.45 1.35
C SER A 587 -23.55 -15.43 0.45
N GLU A 588 -23.34 -14.20 0.94
CA GLU A 588 -22.64 -13.15 0.19
C GLU A 588 -21.16 -13.49 -0.08
N ILE A 589 -20.43 -14.05 0.89
CA ILE A 589 -19.03 -14.47 0.70
C ILE A 589 -18.94 -15.60 -0.33
N CYS A 590 -19.85 -16.58 -0.27
CA CYS A 590 -19.92 -17.66 -1.25
C CYS A 590 -20.17 -17.12 -2.67
N SER A 591 -21.15 -16.22 -2.83
CA SER A 591 -21.43 -15.57 -4.12
C SER A 591 -20.26 -14.75 -4.62
N LEU A 592 -19.61 -13.96 -3.76
CA LEU A 592 -18.44 -13.15 -4.10
C LEU A 592 -17.27 -14.01 -4.59
N CYS A 593 -16.99 -15.12 -3.91
CA CYS A 593 -15.91 -16.02 -4.29
C CYS A 593 -16.24 -16.80 -5.57
N ALA A 594 -17.50 -17.23 -5.75
CA ALA A 594 -17.96 -17.90 -6.96
C ALA A 594 -17.84 -17.01 -8.20
N LEU A 595 -18.21 -15.72 -8.09
CA LEU A 595 -18.02 -14.71 -9.14
C LEU A 595 -16.54 -14.53 -9.54
N LYS A 596 -15.61 -14.93 -8.68
CA LYS A 596 -14.16 -14.83 -8.88
C LYS A 596 -13.53 -16.19 -9.23
N GLY A 597 -14.34 -17.21 -9.52
CA GLY A 597 -13.87 -18.55 -9.86
C GLY A 597 -13.19 -19.30 -8.71
N ARG A 598 -13.44 -18.90 -7.45
CA ARG A 598 -12.89 -19.59 -6.26
C ARG A 598 -13.97 -20.34 -5.49
N LYS A 599 -13.55 -21.39 -4.81
CA LYS A 599 -14.41 -22.19 -3.93
C LYS A 599 -14.15 -21.82 -2.47
N VAL A 600 -15.25 -21.58 -1.74
CA VAL A 600 -15.25 -21.38 -0.29
C VAL A 600 -15.63 -22.69 0.35
N PHE A 601 -14.78 -23.19 1.23
CA PHE A 601 -15.05 -24.40 1.99
C PHE A 601 -15.26 -24.02 3.45
N PRO A 602 -16.44 -24.24 4.04
CA PRO A 602 -16.56 -24.15 5.48
C PRO A 602 -15.84 -25.34 6.11
N VAL A 603 -14.81 -25.06 6.91
CA VAL A 603 -13.87 -26.09 7.39
C VAL A 603 -14.09 -26.40 8.86
N ILE A 604 -14.58 -25.43 9.63
CA ILE A 604 -14.63 -25.54 11.09
C ILE A 604 -15.92 -24.93 11.62
N ALA A 605 -16.62 -25.68 12.45
CA ALA A 605 -17.67 -25.17 13.33
C ALA A 605 -17.19 -25.26 14.78
N ALA A 606 -17.44 -24.24 15.59
CA ALA A 606 -17.04 -24.20 16.99
C ALA A 606 -18.16 -23.74 17.92
N ILE A 607 -18.20 -24.26 19.14
CA ILE A 607 -19.05 -23.74 20.23
C ILE A 607 -18.16 -23.25 21.38
N ASP A 608 -18.34 -22.00 21.82
CA ASP A 608 -17.76 -21.44 23.06
C ASP A 608 -18.69 -21.66 24.25
N HIS A 609 -18.14 -22.04 25.41
CA HIS A 609 -18.89 -22.31 26.64
C HIS A 609 -18.58 -21.37 27.80
N ALA A 610 -17.83 -20.27 27.57
CA ALA A 610 -17.15 -19.45 28.58
C ALA A 610 -17.91 -19.16 29.89
N ARG A 611 -19.20 -18.80 29.89
CA ARG A 611 -19.97 -18.37 31.10
C ARG A 611 -21.48 -18.62 31.04
N GLY A 612 -21.91 -19.71 30.40
CA GLY A 612 -23.34 -20.07 30.31
C GLY A 612 -24.10 -19.50 29.11
N SER A 613 -23.49 -18.60 28.33
CA SER A 613 -23.91 -18.30 26.96
C SER A 613 -23.08 -19.11 25.96
N GLN A 614 -23.75 -19.69 24.97
CA GLN A 614 -23.10 -20.41 23.88
C GLN A 614 -22.95 -19.53 22.66
N LYS A 615 -21.80 -19.64 21.99
CA LYS A 615 -21.50 -18.92 20.75
C LYS A 615 -21.05 -19.91 19.69
N ALA A 616 -21.69 -19.88 18.52
CA ALA A 616 -21.26 -20.66 17.37
C ALA A 616 -20.32 -19.82 16.50
N ASP A 617 -19.09 -20.28 16.27
CA ASP A 617 -18.17 -19.70 15.29
C ASP A 617 -18.11 -20.63 14.07
N VAL A 618 -18.28 -20.08 12.86
CA VAL A 618 -18.03 -20.83 11.61
C VAL A 618 -16.83 -20.21 10.91
N TYR A 619 -15.87 -21.04 10.49
CA TYR A 619 -14.67 -20.63 9.77
C TYR A 619 -14.68 -21.15 8.35
N PHE A 620 -14.31 -20.29 7.42
CA PHE A 620 -14.26 -20.57 6.00
C PHE A 620 -12.82 -20.54 5.51
N THR A 621 -12.42 -21.50 4.71
CA THR A 621 -11.16 -21.46 3.99
C THR A 621 -11.46 -21.22 2.50
N VAL A 622 -10.81 -20.21 1.93
CA VAL A 622 -10.81 -19.99 0.48
C VAL A 622 -9.67 -20.81 -0.11
N LYS A 623 -9.99 -21.82 -0.93
CA LYS A 623 -8.97 -22.57 -1.68
C LYS A 623 -8.75 -21.89 -3.04
N TRP A 624 -7.48 -21.70 -3.37
CA TRP A 624 -7.03 -21.01 -4.57
C TRP A 624 -6.90 -21.99 -5.73
#